data_AF-A0A2V5U7D3-F1
#
_entry.id   AF-A0A2V5U7D3-F1
#
_cell.length_a   1.000
_cell.length_b   1.000
_cell.length_c   1.000
_cell.angle_alpha   90.00
_cell.angle_beta   90.00
_cell.angle_gamma   90.00
#
_symmetry.space_group_name_H-M   'P 1'
#
loop_
_entity.id
_entity.type
_entity.pdbx_description
1 polymer ?
#
loop_
_entity_poly.entity_id
_entity_poly.type
_entity_poly.pdbx_seq_one_letter_code
_entity_poly.pdbx_strand_id
1 'polypeptide(L)'
;MRVIEPKIEFTPGVHMYHNDTLCLYDWRAQPWQKNWHLHQTIIPWMAEWLVFYELWLLTGKWLGKSAAHRKSSPDDFAPPANRIQN
;
A
#
# COMPACT_ATOMS: atom_id res chain seq x y z
N MET A 1 -20.09 6.85 8.38
CA MET A 1 -18.95 5.91 8.47
C MET A 1 -18.11 6.36 9.65
N ARG A 2 -18.01 5.56 10.71
CA ARG A 2 -17.36 5.95 11.96
C ARG A 2 -16.03 5.21 12.04
N VAL A 3 -14.93 5.95 11.94
CA VAL A 3 -13.57 5.43 12.03
C VAL A 3 -13.15 5.59 13.49
N ILE A 4 -13.00 4.47 14.21
CA ILE A 4 -12.84 4.51 15.68
C ILE A 4 -11.37 4.63 16.09
N GLU A 5 -10.44 4.04 15.31
CA GLU A 5 -8.97 4.23 15.32
C GLU A 5 -8.30 3.03 14.57
N PRO A 6 -8.21 3.03 13.22
CA PRO A 6 -7.45 2.01 12.52
C PRO A 6 -6.00 2.48 12.39
N LYS A 7 -5.10 1.86 13.17
CA LYS A 7 -3.67 2.01 12.95
C LYS A 7 -3.26 1.07 11.81
N ILE A 8 -2.72 1.62 10.74
CA ILE A 8 -2.14 0.85 9.64
C ILE A 8 -0.65 0.72 9.93
N GLU A 9 -0.22 -0.51 10.21
CA GLU A 9 1.18 -0.86 10.46
C GLU A 9 1.77 -1.59 9.26
N PHE A 10 3.10 -1.52 9.12
CA PHE A 10 3.82 -2.26 8.10
C PHE A 10 3.42 -3.73 8.09
N THR A 11 2.87 -4.17 6.96
CA THR A 11 2.45 -5.56 6.76
C THR A 11 3.06 -6.10 5.47
N PRO A 12 3.92 -7.13 5.54
CA PRO A 12 4.39 -7.83 4.34
C PRO A 12 3.20 -8.28 3.49
N GLY A 13 3.26 -8.14 2.16
CA GLY A 13 2.09 -8.33 1.30
C GLY A 13 1.38 -7.04 0.90
N VAL A 14 1.48 -5.98 1.71
CA VAL A 14 0.80 -4.70 1.45
C VAL A 14 1.79 -3.69 0.85
N HIS A 15 1.33 -2.90 -0.13
CA HIS A 15 2.19 -1.93 -0.80
C HIS A 15 2.42 -0.65 0.03
N MET A 16 3.33 -0.74 1.00
CA MET A 16 3.72 0.34 1.92
C MET A 16 5.22 0.28 2.24
N TYR A 17 5.77 1.36 2.77
CA TYR A 17 7.15 1.43 3.24
C TYR A 17 7.28 0.87 4.67
N HIS A 18 8.50 0.47 5.05
CA HIS A 18 8.79 -0.12 6.36
C HIS A 18 8.63 0.84 7.56
N ASN A 19 8.37 2.12 7.30
CA ASN A 19 8.17 3.17 8.30
C ASN A 19 6.68 3.56 8.44
N ASP A 20 5.77 2.64 8.13
CA ASP A 20 4.31 2.82 8.18
C ASP A 20 3.76 3.90 7.22
N THR A 21 4.55 4.33 6.23
CA THR A 21 4.09 5.29 5.21
C THR A 21 3.58 4.60 3.95
N LEU A 22 2.52 5.17 3.35
CA LEU A 22 1.92 4.63 2.13
C LEU A 22 2.82 4.88 0.93
N CYS A 23 2.89 3.89 0.04
CA CYS A 23 3.46 4.09 -1.28
C CYS A 23 2.34 4.47 -2.26
N LEU A 24 2.23 5.78 -2.52
CA LEU A 24 1.21 6.33 -3.43
C LEU A 24 1.79 6.82 -4.76
N TYR A 25 3.11 7.02 -4.85
CA TYR A 25 3.73 7.73 -5.96
C TYR A 25 5.20 7.34 -6.15
N ASP A 26 5.58 7.08 -7.40
CA ASP A 26 6.96 6.79 -7.80
C ASP A 26 7.50 7.88 -8.74
N TRP A 27 8.29 8.80 -8.18
CA TRP A 27 8.90 9.90 -8.92
C TRP A 27 9.88 9.44 -10.00
N ARG A 28 10.39 8.21 -9.93
CA ARG A 28 11.33 7.66 -10.92
C ARG A 28 10.60 7.29 -12.21
N ALA A 29 9.40 6.73 -12.07
CA ALA A 29 8.53 6.40 -13.19
C ALA A 29 7.80 7.63 -13.73
N GLN A 30 7.44 8.55 -12.85
CA GLN A 30 6.65 9.73 -13.20
C GLN A 30 7.11 10.95 -12.40
N PRO A 31 8.06 11.77 -12.92
CA PRO A 31 8.52 12.96 -12.23
C PRO A 31 7.41 13.99 -11.97
N TRP A 32 7.47 14.66 -10.82
CA TRP A 32 6.43 15.59 -10.40
C TRP A 32 6.46 16.86 -11.23
N GLN A 33 5.29 17.36 -11.64
CA GLN A 33 5.17 18.60 -12.41
C GLN A 33 4.59 19.73 -11.56
N LYS A 34 4.99 20.98 -11.84
CA LYS A 34 4.56 22.16 -11.04
C LYS A 34 3.05 22.39 -11.03
N ASN A 35 2.35 21.95 -12.07
CA ASN A 35 0.89 22.08 -12.21
C ASN A 35 0.12 20.89 -11.62
N TRP A 36 0.79 19.95 -10.97
CA TRP A 36 0.12 18.84 -10.31
C TRP A 36 -0.37 19.25 -8.93
N HIS A 37 -1.66 19.04 -8.71
CA HIS A 37 -2.28 19.33 -7.44
C HIS A 37 -2.55 18.05 -6.67
N LEU A 38 -2.35 18.09 -5.35
CA LEU A 38 -2.57 16.95 -4.46
C LEU A 38 -4.00 16.41 -4.54
N HIS A 39 -4.98 17.30 -4.69
CA HIS A 39 -6.39 16.93 -4.81
C HIS A 39 -6.72 16.16 -6.11
N GLN A 40 -5.88 16.25 -7.14
CA GLN A 40 -6.02 15.52 -8.40
C GLN A 40 -5.17 14.24 -8.46
N THR A 41 -4.25 14.05 -7.50
CA THR A 41 -3.25 12.97 -7.54
C THR A 41 -3.22 12.20 -6.22
N ILE A 42 -2.53 12.72 -5.21
CA ILE A 42 -2.28 12.04 -3.93
C ILE A 42 -3.58 11.70 -3.19
N ILE A 43 -4.57 12.60 -3.15
CA ILE A 43 -5.84 12.34 -2.45
C ILE A 43 -6.62 11.20 -3.12
N PRO A 44 -6.88 11.23 -4.45
CA PRO A 44 -7.48 10.08 -5.14
C PRO A 44 -6.68 8.78 -5.00
N TRP A 45 -5.35 8.81 -5.13
CA TRP A 45 -4.52 7.60 -4.99
C TRP A 45 -4.54 7.03 -3.57
N MET A 46 -4.64 7.88 -2.54
CA MET A 46 -4.82 7.42 -1.17
C MET A 46 -6.15 6.69 -1.00
N ALA A 47 -7.24 7.22 -1.56
CA ALA A 47 -8.54 6.55 -1.52
C ALA A 47 -8.50 5.20 -2.28
N GLU A 48 -7.87 5.16 -3.45
CA GLU A 48 -7.66 3.94 -4.23
C GLU A 48 -6.83 2.91 -3.43
N TRP A 49 -5.75 3.35 -2.79
CA TRP A 49 -4.93 2.50 -1.93
C TRP A 49 -5.74 1.89 -0.79
N LEU A 50 -6.60 2.67 -0.13
CA LEU A 50 -7.47 2.17 0.96
C LEU A 50 -8.45 1.11 0.45
N VAL A 51 -9.02 1.27 -0.75
CA VAL A 51 -9.86 0.23 -1.37
C VAL A 51 -9.07 -1.06 -1.59
N PHE A 52 -7.85 -0.97 -2.12
CA PHE A 52 -7.01 -2.15 -2.31
C PHE A 52 -6.53 -2.77 -1.01
N TYR A 53 -6.36 -1.97 0.04
CA TYR A 53 -6.05 -2.47 1.38
C TYR A 53 -7.20 -3.32 1.93
N GLU A 54 -8.44 -2.85 1.82
CA GLU A 54 -9.62 -3.66 2.21
C GLU A 54 -9.74 -4.94 1.38
N LEU A 55 -9.48 -4.87 0.07
CA LEU A 55 -9.44 -6.07 -0.78
C LEU A 55 -8.31 -7.03 -0.40
N TRP A 56 -7.16 -6.51 0.01
CA TRP A 56 -6.07 -7.33 0.52
C TRP A 56 -6.45 -8.00 1.84
N LEU A 57 -7.13 -7.32 2.75
CA LEU A 57 -7.66 -7.93 3.97
C LEU A 57 -8.62 -9.09 3.68
N LEU A 58 -9.45 -8.95 2.62
CA LEU A 58 -10.40 -9.98 2.22
C LEU A 58 -9.76 -11.17 1.49
N THR A 59 -8.75 -10.92 0.66
CA THR A 59 -8.23 -11.93 -0.29
C THR A 59 -6.82 -12.42 0.02
N GLY A 60 -6.09 -11.72 0.89
CA GLY A 60 -4.67 -11.92 1.15
C GLY A 60 -3.74 -11.54 0.00
N LYS A 61 -4.25 -10.96 -1.09
CA LYS A 61 -3.49 -10.63 -2.30
C LYS A 61 -3.55 -9.14 -2.59
N TRP A 62 -2.41 -8.53 -2.90
CA TRP A 62 -2.37 -7.12 -3.32
C TRP A 62 -2.82 -7.01 -4.77
N LEU A 63 -3.98 -6.37 -4.99
CA LEU A 63 -4.57 -6.20 -6.33
C LEU A 63 -4.34 -4.81 -6.92
N GLY A 64 -3.77 -3.89 -6.12
CA GLY A 64 -3.46 -2.54 -6.56
C GLY A 64 -2.18 -2.47 -7.39
N LYS A 65 -1.98 -1.36 -8.09
CA LYS A 65 -0.68 -1.07 -8.71
C LYS A 65 0.37 -0.90 -7.62
N SER A 66 1.59 -1.36 -7.90
CA SER A 66 2.70 -1.26 -6.97
C SER A 66 4.03 -1.07 -7.69
N ALA A 67 4.85 -0.14 -7.21
CA ALA A 67 6.23 0.01 -7.65
C ALA A 67 7.15 -0.94 -6.87
N ALA A 68 8.26 -1.39 -7.47
CA ALA A 68 9.24 -2.20 -6.76
C ALA A 68 10.09 -1.32 -5.82
N HIS A 69 10.00 -1.54 -4.51
CA HIS A 69 10.82 -0.84 -3.50
C HIS A 69 12.20 -1.47 -3.28
N ARG A 70 12.34 -2.73 -3.68
CA ARG A 70 13.57 -3.56 -3.69
C ARG A 70 13.35 -4.69 -4.71
N LYS A 71 14.38 -5.48 -5.04
CA LYS A 71 14.15 -6.79 -5.71
C LYS A 71 13.16 -7.59 -4.87
N SER A 72 12.00 -7.91 -5.45
CA SER A 72 10.92 -8.64 -4.81
C SER A 72 11.38 -10.03 -4.36
N SER A 73 11.12 -10.40 -3.11
CA SER A 73 11.18 -11.79 -2.65
C SER A 73 9.81 -12.44 -2.86
N PRO A 74 9.72 -13.76 -3.13
CA PRO A 74 8.44 -14.48 -3.15
C PRO A 74 7.60 -14.28 -1.88
N ASP A 75 8.25 -14.00 -0.75
CA ASP A 75 7.62 -13.80 0.55
C ASP A 75 6.84 -12.48 0.65
N ASP A 76 7.13 -11.49 -0.22
CA ASP A 76 6.53 -10.15 -0.18
C ASP A 76 5.05 -10.16 -0.60
N PHE A 77 4.52 -11.27 -1.11
CA PHE A 77 3.13 -11.43 -1.57
C PHE A 77 2.36 -12.51 -0.81
N ALA A 78 2.98 -13.14 0.19
CA ALA A 78 2.34 -14.19 0.97
C ALA A 78 1.35 -13.56 1.97
N PRO A 79 0.11 -14.08 2.08
CA PRO A 79 -0.80 -13.70 3.16
C PRO A 79 -0.18 -14.00 4.52
N PRO A 80 -0.57 -13.27 5.60
CA PRO A 80 -0.13 -13.56 6.96
C PRO A 80 -0.85 -14.80 7.51
N ALA A 81 -0.60 -15.96 6.93
CA ALA A 81 -1.04 -17.26 7.43
C ALA A 81 0.18 -18.10 7.78
N ASN A 82 0.78 -17.81 8.95
CA ASN A 82 1.60 -18.72 9.78
C ASN A 82 2.43 -17.94 10.83
N ARG A 83 1.78 -17.34 11.83
CA ARG A 83 2.49 -16.79 13.01
C ARG A 83 1.97 -17.30 14.36
N ILE A 84 1.38 -18.49 14.39
CA ILE A 84 1.21 -19.29 15.60
C ILE A 84 1.92 -20.61 15.40
N GLN A 85 3.23 -20.63 15.67
CA GLN A 85 4.03 -21.79 16.08
C GLN A 85 5.47 -21.33 16.30
N ASN A 86 5.73 -20.76 17.47
CA ASN A 86 6.79 -21.19 18.40
C ASN A 86 6.67 -20.42 19.72
#